data_AF-A0A421GRJ7-F1
#
_entry.id   AF-A0A421GRJ7-F1
#
_cell.length_a   1.000
_cell.length_b   1.000
_cell.length_c   1.000
_cell.angle_alpha   90.00
_cell.angle_beta   90.00
_cell.angle_gamma   90.00
#
_symmetry.space_group_name_H-M   'P 1'
#
loop_
_entity.id
_entity.type
_entity.pdbx_description
1 polymer ?
#
loop_
_entity_poly.entity_id
_entity_poly.type
_entity_poly.pdbx_seq_one_letter_code
_entity_poly.pdbx_strand_id
1 'polypeptide(L)'
;MASWLNQGVAKVLVDAASSEDLELERVVVAVSELPASRVVLRIPVPALHAREVADLKEKLARLEGTASGVVLVIDQANLTQEEGFEALFTSLQALRKSVDDNFLFAMEMSAGDDSAVAITRIEEFHHKNIHVVCPGYCTGEGEDQVDMVTEDGQAMVDAAQTFVKCLRTDRPDGLFTTVVADEAGVALGLVYSSKESILAAVASGRGVYYSRSRGGLWKKGESSGNAQKLIQLDMDCDSDALRFTVNQTGAGFCHLNTRTCWGHDGGLRALEGMLTSRREQAPAGSYTKRLFDDPELLRNKLVEEAQELAEAESVPDVAGEAADVMYFAMVRCVAAGCKLSDVEKMLDRRALKVKRRPGNSKAYRISAANKILQTKNMQSSQSSAASLSASQVSDQN
;
A
#
# COMPACT_ATOMS: atom_id res chain seq x y z
N MET A 1 -6.47 -9.73 23.14
CA MET A 1 -7.44 -9.46 22.05
C MET A 1 -7.11 -8.12 21.40
N ALA A 2 -6.29 -8.12 20.35
CA ALA A 2 -5.77 -6.91 19.69
C ALA A 2 -6.58 -6.55 18.43
N SER A 3 -7.84 -6.16 18.61
CA SER A 3 -8.70 -5.74 17.48
C SER A 3 -8.25 -4.43 16.82
N TRP A 4 -7.44 -3.62 17.51
CA TRP A 4 -6.87 -2.38 16.97
C TRP A 4 -5.74 -2.61 15.94
N LEU A 5 -5.06 -3.76 15.97
CA LEU A 5 -4.02 -4.12 15.00
C LEU A 5 -4.56 -4.47 13.60
N ASN A 6 -5.88 -4.54 13.44
CA ASN A 6 -6.56 -4.67 12.14
C ASN A 6 -6.83 -3.32 11.44
N GLN A 7 -6.42 -2.18 12.02
CA GLN A 7 -6.69 -0.84 11.49
C GLN A 7 -5.52 -0.23 10.69
N GLY A 8 -4.90 -1.00 9.79
CA GLY A 8 -3.97 -0.43 8.79
C GLY A 8 -2.51 -0.28 9.20
N VAL A 9 -2.09 -0.82 10.35
CA VAL A 9 -0.66 -0.93 10.69
C VAL A 9 0.00 -1.99 9.81
N ALA A 10 1.01 -1.59 9.02
CA ALA A 10 1.72 -2.48 8.09
C ALA A 10 2.65 -3.47 8.81
N LYS A 11 3.34 -3.03 9.88
CA LYS A 11 4.25 -3.81 10.72
C LYS A 11 4.05 -3.46 12.20
N VAL A 12 4.16 -4.45 13.08
CA VAL A 12 4.07 -4.35 14.53
C VAL A 12 5.44 -4.71 15.09
N LEU A 13 6.06 -3.77 15.79
CA LEU A 13 7.29 -4.03 16.53
C LEU A 13 6.93 -4.64 17.88
N VAL A 14 7.55 -5.76 18.24
CA VAL A 14 7.33 -6.45 19.51
C VAL A 14 8.67 -6.63 20.21
N ASP A 15 8.80 -6.01 21.38
CA ASP A 15 10.00 -6.10 22.20
C ASP A 15 10.07 -7.44 22.95
N ALA A 16 11.21 -8.10 22.83
CA ALA A 16 11.62 -9.18 23.74
C ALA A 16 12.40 -8.57 24.90
N ALA A 17 12.19 -9.07 26.12
CA ALA A 17 12.97 -8.59 27.28
C ALA A 17 14.44 -9.03 27.22
N SER A 18 14.74 -10.14 26.54
CA SER A 18 16.08 -10.71 26.37
C SER A 18 16.16 -11.53 25.09
N SER A 19 17.38 -11.95 24.72
CA SER A 19 17.62 -12.94 23.66
C SER A 19 17.60 -14.39 24.17
N GLU A 20 17.19 -14.65 25.41
CA GLU A 20 17.11 -16.00 25.98
C GLU A 20 15.95 -16.80 25.38
N ASP A 21 16.13 -18.12 25.26
CA ASP A 21 15.14 -19.01 24.62
C ASP A 21 13.75 -18.91 25.26
N LEU A 22 13.70 -18.90 26.59
CA LEU A 22 12.44 -18.84 27.34
C LEU A 22 11.66 -17.56 27.00
N GLU A 23 12.35 -16.43 26.84
CA GLU A 23 11.69 -15.17 26.51
C GLU A 23 11.23 -15.15 25.05
N LEU A 24 12.06 -15.64 24.12
CA LEU A 24 11.67 -15.74 22.72
C LEU A 24 10.46 -16.68 22.53
N GLU A 25 10.40 -17.79 23.25
CA GLU A 25 9.23 -18.67 23.27
C GLU A 25 7.96 -17.96 23.77
N ARG A 26 8.08 -17.15 24.83
CA ARG A 26 6.96 -16.33 25.33
C ARG A 26 6.49 -15.32 24.30
N VAL A 27 7.41 -14.65 23.61
CA VAL A 27 7.10 -13.69 22.56
C VAL A 27 6.41 -14.38 21.37
N VAL A 28 6.91 -15.53 20.93
CA VAL A 28 6.29 -16.35 19.88
C VAL A 28 4.84 -16.70 20.22
N VAL A 29 4.58 -17.12 21.46
CA VAL A 29 3.20 -17.39 21.92
C VAL A 29 2.35 -16.11 21.90
N ALA A 30 2.90 -14.98 22.36
CA ALA A 30 2.18 -13.71 22.41
C ALA A 30 1.79 -13.18 21.02
N VAL A 31 2.62 -13.42 20.00
CA VAL A 31 2.38 -12.96 18.62
C VAL A 31 1.69 -14.00 17.73
N SER A 32 1.40 -15.20 18.24
CA SER A 32 0.82 -16.32 17.46
C SER A 32 -0.51 -16.00 16.77
N GLU A 33 -1.28 -15.05 17.32
CA GLU A 33 -2.55 -14.58 16.76
C GLU A 33 -2.37 -13.48 15.68
N LEU A 34 -1.14 -13.03 15.43
CA LEU A 34 -0.82 -12.02 14.42
C LEU A 34 -0.29 -12.67 13.13
N PRO A 35 -0.61 -12.12 11.94
CA PRO A 35 0.04 -12.57 10.72
C PRO A 35 1.55 -12.31 10.78
N ALA A 36 2.35 -13.35 10.58
CA ALA A 36 3.81 -13.26 10.63
C ALA A 36 4.39 -12.17 9.71
N SER A 37 3.75 -11.94 8.56
CA SER A 37 4.11 -10.86 7.63
C SER A 37 4.05 -9.45 8.22
N ARG A 38 3.42 -9.28 9.39
CA ARG A 38 3.30 -8.01 10.11
C ARG A 38 4.18 -7.93 11.33
N VAL A 39 4.75 -9.02 11.83
CA VAL A 39 5.51 -9.00 13.08
C VAL A 39 6.96 -8.68 12.78
N VAL A 40 7.54 -7.75 13.53
CA VAL A 40 8.99 -7.49 13.59
C VAL A 40 9.38 -7.60 15.06
N LEU A 41 10.37 -8.43 15.37
CA LEU A 41 10.79 -8.64 16.75
C LEU A 41 12.00 -7.75 17.08
N ARG A 42 11.93 -7.01 18.18
CA ARG A 42 13.06 -6.23 18.70
C ARG A 42 13.72 -7.03 19.82
N ILE A 43 14.96 -7.47 19.61
CA ILE A 43 15.65 -8.41 20.49
C ILE A 43 16.93 -7.75 21.03
N PRO A 44 17.07 -7.57 22.34
CA PRO A 44 18.32 -7.09 22.93
C PRO A 44 19.41 -8.16 22.94
N VAL A 45 20.59 -7.76 22.47
CA VAL A 45 21.80 -8.58 22.31
C VAL A 45 22.96 -7.85 23.00
N PRO A 46 23.33 -8.25 24.23
CA PRO A 46 24.33 -7.53 25.02
C PRO A 46 25.70 -7.44 24.36
N ALA A 47 26.13 -8.52 23.70
CA ALA A 47 27.37 -8.61 22.95
C ALA A 47 27.23 -9.59 21.79
N LEU A 48 28.01 -9.38 20.73
CA LEU A 48 27.91 -10.13 19.49
C LEU A 48 29.25 -10.80 19.17
N HIS A 49 29.66 -11.76 20.01
CA HIS A 49 30.84 -12.59 19.73
C HIS A 49 30.45 -13.86 18.97
N ALA A 50 31.45 -14.64 18.55
CA ALA A 50 31.24 -15.81 17.70
C ALA A 50 30.26 -16.84 18.29
N ARG A 51 30.19 -16.96 19.62
CA ARG A 51 29.27 -17.88 20.31
C ARG A 51 27.82 -17.38 20.20
N GLU A 52 27.59 -16.10 20.46
CA GLU A 52 26.27 -15.48 20.38
C GLU A 52 25.77 -15.45 18.93
N VAL A 53 26.65 -15.30 17.94
CA VAL A 53 26.30 -15.43 16.53
C VAL A 53 25.78 -16.82 16.21
N ALA A 54 26.44 -17.88 16.68
CA ALA A 54 26.01 -19.25 16.41
C ALA A 54 24.63 -19.53 17.03
N ASP A 55 24.44 -19.10 18.27
CA ASP A 55 23.18 -19.22 19.01
C ASP A 55 22.04 -18.40 18.38
N LEU A 56 22.31 -17.15 18.01
CA LEU A 56 21.33 -16.28 17.32
C LEU A 56 20.92 -16.81 15.95
N LYS A 57 21.83 -17.46 15.21
CA LYS A 57 21.46 -18.11 13.92
C LYS A 57 20.38 -19.16 14.12
N GLU A 58 20.53 -20.02 15.13
CA GLU A 58 19.53 -21.05 15.45
C GLU A 58 18.22 -20.43 15.95
N LYS A 59 18.30 -19.35 16.73
CA LYS A 59 17.12 -18.58 17.18
C LYS A 59 16.37 -17.94 16.02
N LEU A 60 17.06 -17.26 15.11
CA LEU A 60 16.44 -16.60 13.96
C LEU A 60 15.78 -17.59 13.00
N ALA A 61 16.38 -18.76 12.78
CA ALA A 61 15.78 -19.83 12.00
C ALA A 61 14.44 -20.32 12.61
N ARG A 62 14.34 -20.40 13.95
CA ARG A 62 13.10 -20.74 14.64
C ARG A 62 12.01 -19.66 14.54
N LEU A 63 12.42 -18.41 14.33
CA LEU A 63 11.50 -17.27 14.17
C LEU A 63 10.96 -17.15 12.73
N GLU A 64 11.54 -17.88 11.78
CA GLU A 64 11.07 -17.93 10.40
C GLU A 64 9.62 -18.43 10.35
N GLY A 65 8.74 -17.65 9.71
CA GLY A 65 7.30 -17.93 9.67
C GLY A 65 6.50 -17.46 10.89
N THR A 66 7.16 -16.95 11.94
CA THR A 66 6.53 -16.25 13.06
C THR A 66 6.65 -14.73 12.92
N ALA A 67 7.80 -14.26 12.44
CA ALA A 67 8.06 -12.86 12.16
C ALA A 67 8.48 -12.64 10.71
N SER A 68 8.35 -11.39 10.26
CA SER A 68 8.81 -10.91 8.96
C SER A 68 10.12 -10.12 9.04
N GLY A 69 10.64 -9.94 10.25
CA GLY A 69 11.88 -9.25 10.49
C GLY A 69 12.32 -9.25 11.95
N VAL A 70 13.54 -8.78 12.15
CA VAL A 70 14.16 -8.57 13.45
C VAL A 70 14.87 -7.22 13.51
N VAL A 71 14.84 -6.59 14.69
CA VAL A 71 15.70 -5.47 15.08
C VAL A 71 16.58 -5.97 16.23
N LEU A 72 17.89 -6.11 16.01
CA LEU A 72 18.83 -6.51 17.06
C LEU A 72 19.36 -5.27 17.78
N VAL A 73 19.06 -5.11 19.06
CA VAL A 73 19.56 -3.99 19.88
C VAL A 73 20.90 -4.38 20.48
N ILE A 74 21.98 -3.72 20.08
CA ILE A 74 23.34 -4.04 20.51
C ILE A 74 23.87 -2.92 21.40
N ASP A 75 24.01 -3.22 22.69
CA ASP A 75 24.41 -2.23 23.70
C ASP A 75 25.88 -1.82 23.58
N GLN A 76 26.75 -2.71 23.10
CA GLN A 76 28.21 -2.52 23.05
C GLN A 76 28.75 -2.59 21.61
N ALA A 77 28.21 -1.78 20.71
CA ALA A 77 28.78 -1.58 19.38
C ALA A 77 29.58 -0.28 19.36
N ASN A 78 30.88 -0.34 19.04
CA ASN A 78 31.68 0.84 18.78
C ASN A 78 32.06 0.89 17.30
N LEU A 79 31.36 1.74 16.53
CA LEU A 79 31.58 1.94 15.11
C LEU A 79 32.86 2.71 14.78
N THR A 80 33.60 3.24 15.75
CA THR A 80 34.78 4.10 15.48
C THR A 80 36.12 3.36 15.58
N GLN A 81 36.17 2.20 16.23
CA GLN A 81 37.37 1.36 16.30
C GLN A 81 37.41 0.36 15.13
N GLU A 82 38.55 0.24 14.45
CA GLU A 82 38.69 -0.59 13.24
C GLU A 82 38.54 -2.09 13.53
N GLU A 83 39.25 -2.61 14.53
CA GLU A 83 39.14 -4.03 14.92
C GLU A 83 37.73 -4.40 15.42
N GLY A 84 37.07 -3.49 16.15
CA GLY A 84 35.72 -3.68 16.66
C GLY A 84 34.67 -3.72 15.55
N PHE A 85 34.83 -2.87 14.53
CA PHE A 85 33.91 -2.83 13.39
C PHE A 85 34.01 -4.08 12.52
N GLU A 86 35.22 -4.52 12.14
CA GLU A 86 35.38 -5.71 11.28
C GLU A 86 34.80 -6.98 11.91
N ALA A 87 35.00 -7.15 13.22
CA ALA A 87 34.42 -8.26 13.97
C ALA A 87 32.89 -8.21 13.99
N LEU A 88 32.31 -7.02 14.23
CA LEU A 88 30.87 -6.79 14.23
C LEU A 88 30.27 -7.00 12.84
N PHE A 89 30.89 -6.42 11.81
CA PHE A 89 30.48 -6.50 10.41
C PHE A 89 30.46 -7.94 9.92
N THR A 90 31.52 -8.70 10.20
CA THR A 90 31.60 -10.13 9.85
C THR A 90 30.49 -10.93 10.53
N SER A 91 30.25 -10.66 11.82
CA SER A 91 29.25 -11.36 12.62
C SER A 91 27.82 -11.10 12.11
N LEU A 92 27.50 -9.85 11.78
CA LEU A 92 26.19 -9.46 11.26
C LEU A 92 25.95 -9.93 9.84
N GLN A 93 26.97 -9.92 8.98
CA GLN A 93 26.84 -10.56 7.67
C GLN A 93 26.55 -12.06 7.79
N ALA A 94 27.18 -12.73 8.75
CA ALA A 94 26.93 -14.15 8.98
C ALA A 94 25.48 -14.40 9.44
N LEU A 95 24.91 -13.52 10.27
CA LEU A 95 23.50 -13.56 10.67
C LEU A 95 22.56 -13.21 9.52
N ARG A 96 22.84 -12.14 8.76
CA ARG A 96 22.01 -11.73 7.63
C ARG A 96 21.90 -12.81 6.55
N LYS A 97 22.99 -13.56 6.30
CA LYS A 97 23.00 -14.71 5.38
C LYS A 97 22.22 -15.92 5.90
N SER A 98 21.85 -15.95 7.17
CA SER A 98 21.09 -17.06 7.78
C SER A 98 19.58 -16.90 7.69
N VAL A 99 19.10 -15.75 7.20
CA VAL A 99 17.67 -15.45 7.03
C VAL A 99 17.36 -15.14 5.56
N ASP A 100 16.10 -15.32 5.16
CA ASP A 100 15.63 -15.01 3.80
C ASP A 100 15.89 -13.56 3.40
N ASP A 101 16.08 -13.30 2.11
CA ASP A 101 16.39 -11.95 1.63
C ASP A 101 15.27 -10.93 1.84
N ASN A 102 14.03 -11.40 1.93
CA ASN A 102 12.87 -10.57 2.22
C ASN A 102 12.61 -10.42 3.73
N PHE A 103 13.40 -11.08 4.57
CA PHE A 103 13.33 -10.92 6.02
C PHE A 103 13.97 -9.59 6.40
N LEU A 104 13.18 -8.68 6.97
CA LEU A 104 13.69 -7.38 7.41
C LEU A 104 14.75 -7.61 8.49
N PHE A 105 15.99 -7.21 8.23
CA PHE A 105 17.09 -7.38 9.16
C PHE A 105 17.67 -6.02 9.50
N ALA A 106 17.37 -5.57 10.71
CA ALA A 106 17.82 -4.30 11.23
C ALA A 106 18.59 -4.48 12.53
N MET A 107 19.38 -3.48 12.87
CA MET A 107 20.10 -3.41 14.12
C MET A 107 19.96 -2.00 14.70
N GLU A 108 19.77 -1.94 16.01
CA GLU A 108 19.79 -0.71 16.78
C GLU A 108 21.09 -0.64 17.57
N MET A 109 21.79 0.48 17.50
CA MET A 109 23.05 0.68 18.22
C MET A 109 23.22 2.13 18.63
N SER A 110 24.01 2.38 19.68
CA SER A 110 24.53 3.72 19.96
C SER A 110 25.70 4.02 19.02
N ALA A 111 25.59 5.02 18.16
CA ALA A 111 26.65 5.36 17.21
C ALA A 111 27.91 5.95 17.86
N GLY A 112 27.88 6.29 19.16
CA GLY A 112 28.90 7.15 19.76
C GLY A 112 28.87 8.55 19.14
N ASP A 113 30.03 9.21 19.07
CA ASP A 113 30.16 10.54 18.46
C ASP A 113 29.86 10.52 16.95
N ASP A 114 29.20 11.58 16.48
CA ASP A 114 28.88 11.83 15.08
C ASP A 114 30.16 12.10 14.25
N SER A 115 30.79 11.02 13.79
CA SER A 115 32.02 11.07 12.99
C SER A 115 31.76 10.60 11.56
N ALA A 116 32.45 11.22 10.59
CA ALA A 116 32.39 10.80 9.18
C ALA A 116 32.69 9.29 8.98
N VAL A 117 33.50 8.72 9.87
CA VAL A 117 33.83 7.29 9.90
C VAL A 117 32.60 6.43 10.21
N ALA A 118 31.73 6.87 11.13
CA ALA A 118 30.48 6.17 11.41
C ALA A 118 29.52 6.19 10.21
N ILE A 119 29.51 7.27 9.41
CA ILE A 119 28.65 7.41 8.22
C ILE A 119 29.02 6.35 7.19
N THR A 120 30.29 6.32 6.81
CA THR A 120 30.79 5.36 5.83
C THR A 120 30.51 3.91 6.26
N ARG A 121 30.68 3.62 7.55
CA ARG A 121 30.44 2.27 8.10
C ARG A 121 28.96 1.88 8.12
N ILE A 122 28.06 2.83 8.39
CA ILE A 122 26.61 2.60 8.29
C ILE A 122 26.20 2.35 6.84
N GLU A 123 26.73 3.11 5.89
CA GLU A 123 26.51 2.88 4.47
C GLU A 123 26.98 1.49 4.04
N GLU A 124 28.14 1.03 4.52
CA GLU A 124 28.63 -0.34 4.26
C GLU A 124 27.66 -1.43 4.74
N PHE A 125 27.02 -1.25 5.90
CA PHE A 125 25.97 -2.15 6.37
C PHE A 125 24.74 -2.14 5.46
N HIS A 126 24.28 -0.97 5.05
CA HIS A 126 23.11 -0.83 4.19
C HIS A 126 23.32 -1.52 2.83
N HIS A 127 24.52 -1.42 2.25
CA HIS A 127 24.89 -2.15 1.02
C HIS A 127 24.84 -3.67 1.17
N LYS A 128 24.83 -4.18 2.40
CA LYS A 128 24.68 -5.61 2.73
C LYS A 128 23.27 -5.99 3.17
N ASN A 129 22.28 -5.12 2.98
CA ASN A 129 20.90 -5.28 3.46
C ASN A 129 20.84 -5.49 4.98
N ILE A 130 21.69 -4.79 5.72
CA ILE A 130 21.66 -4.70 7.18
C ILE A 130 21.29 -3.26 7.51
N HIS A 131 20.06 -3.03 7.95
CA HIS A 131 19.59 -1.68 8.25
C HIS A 131 20.06 -1.24 9.63
N VAL A 132 20.79 -0.14 9.72
CA VAL A 132 21.25 0.41 11.00
C VAL A 132 20.32 1.53 11.46
N VAL A 133 19.87 1.43 12.71
CA VAL A 133 19.08 2.42 13.43
C VAL A 133 19.93 2.95 14.59
N CYS A 134 20.32 4.22 14.55
CA CYS A 134 21.13 4.82 15.59
C CYS A 134 20.38 5.97 16.27
N PRO A 135 19.96 5.83 17.55
CA PRO A 135 19.43 6.94 18.32
C PRO A 135 20.48 8.06 18.39
N GLY A 136 20.15 9.26 17.92
CA GLY A 136 21.09 10.41 17.86
C GLY A 136 21.76 10.65 16.50
N TYR A 137 21.73 9.67 15.60
CA TYR A 137 22.26 9.80 14.22
C TYR A 137 21.29 10.49 13.25
N CYS A 138 20.13 10.88 13.78
CA CYS A 138 19.17 11.76 13.12
C CYS A 138 19.31 13.22 13.61
N THR A 139 20.47 13.58 14.15
CA THR A 139 20.78 14.98 14.47
C THR A 139 21.17 15.69 13.18
N GLY A 140 20.18 16.25 12.49
CA GLY A 140 20.48 17.47 11.74
C GLY A 140 21.06 18.48 12.73
N GLU A 141 22.13 19.17 12.33
CA GLU A 141 22.78 20.22 13.13
C GLU A 141 21.72 21.10 13.82
N GLY A 142 21.65 21.00 15.14
CA GLY A 142 20.59 21.62 15.94
C GLY A 142 20.63 21.10 17.36
N GLU A 143 21.24 21.88 18.24
CA GLU A 143 21.23 21.72 19.69
C GLU A 143 19.78 21.72 20.18
N ASP A 144 19.21 20.54 20.42
CA ASP A 144 18.11 20.30 21.37
C ASP A 144 17.99 18.79 21.59
N GLN A 145 18.73 18.28 22.59
CA GLN A 145 18.47 16.95 23.15
C GLN A 145 17.13 17.01 23.88
N VAL A 146 16.10 16.42 23.27
CA VAL A 146 14.85 16.14 23.98
C VAL A 146 15.07 14.85 24.76
N ASP A 147 14.97 14.93 26.09
CA ASP A 147 14.99 13.74 26.95
C ASP A 147 13.86 12.80 26.53
N MET A 148 14.25 11.65 25.96
CA MET A 148 13.34 10.61 25.46
C MET A 148 12.80 9.72 26.58
N VAL A 149 12.91 10.18 27.83
CA VAL A 149 12.69 9.38 29.05
C VAL A 149 11.82 10.21 30.00
N THR A 150 10.67 9.64 30.41
CA THR A 150 9.87 10.20 31.51
C THR A 150 10.66 10.14 32.82
N GLU A 151 10.28 10.91 33.86
CA GLU A 151 10.92 10.84 35.20
C GLU A 151 10.96 9.39 35.77
N ASP A 152 10.11 8.50 35.24
CA ASP A 152 9.96 7.10 35.62
C ASP A 152 10.83 6.12 34.80
N GLY A 153 11.69 6.60 33.90
CA GLY A 153 12.62 5.75 33.14
C GLY A 153 12.03 5.06 31.91
N GLN A 154 10.80 5.38 31.50
CA GLN A 154 10.17 4.79 30.30
C GLN A 154 10.48 5.61 29.05
N ALA A 155 11.01 4.94 28.02
CA ALA A 155 11.26 5.53 26.71
C ALA A 155 9.94 5.74 25.96
N MET A 156 9.54 7.00 25.78
CA MET A 156 8.42 7.36 24.91
C MET A 156 8.98 7.87 23.60
N VAL A 157 9.02 7.01 22.58
CA VAL A 157 9.38 7.41 21.22
C VAL A 157 8.16 8.08 20.59
N ASP A 158 8.19 9.41 20.47
CA ASP A 158 7.24 10.12 19.63
C ASP A 158 7.55 9.79 18.17
N ALA A 159 6.79 8.84 17.62
CA ALA A 159 6.97 8.36 16.26
C ALA A 159 6.91 9.47 15.20
N ALA A 160 6.16 10.55 15.43
CA ALA A 160 6.08 11.67 14.50
C ALA A 160 7.36 12.50 14.53
N GLN A 161 7.92 12.74 15.71
CA GLN A 161 9.21 13.43 15.85
C GLN A 161 10.35 12.61 15.26
N THR A 162 10.40 11.31 15.55
CA THR A 162 11.42 10.42 14.98
C THR A 162 11.32 10.40 13.45
N PHE A 163 10.12 10.29 12.89
CA PHE A 163 9.90 10.34 11.44
C PHE A 163 10.46 11.63 10.83
N VAL A 164 10.17 12.79 11.43
CA VAL A 164 10.65 14.09 10.94
C VAL A 164 12.17 14.21 11.00
N LYS A 165 12.83 13.64 12.02
CA LYS A 165 14.29 13.66 12.14
C LYS A 165 14.99 12.83 11.05
N CYS A 166 14.31 11.83 10.47
CA CYS A 166 14.86 11.05 9.36
C CYS A 166 14.83 11.80 8.02
N LEU A 167 14.07 12.89 7.91
CA LEU A 167 13.89 13.61 6.65
C LEU A 167 15.06 14.54 6.36
N ARG A 168 15.38 14.67 5.07
CA ARG A 168 16.42 15.54 4.53
C ARG A 168 15.79 16.54 3.57
N THR A 169 16.36 17.73 3.45
CA THR A 169 15.96 18.65 2.39
C THR A 169 17.13 19.53 2.02
N ASP A 170 17.34 19.68 0.72
CA ASP A 170 18.31 20.59 0.12
C ASP A 170 17.74 22.01 -0.04
N ARG A 171 16.46 22.21 0.30
CA ARG A 171 15.78 23.48 0.08
C ARG A 171 16.21 24.53 1.10
N PRO A 172 16.54 25.76 0.67
CA PRO A 172 16.93 26.83 1.59
C PRO A 172 15.83 27.24 2.59
N ASP A 173 14.56 26.93 2.29
CA ASP A 173 13.43 27.21 3.16
C ASP A 173 13.15 26.10 4.19
N GLY A 174 13.93 25.00 4.17
CA GLY A 174 13.78 23.87 5.09
C GLY A 174 12.46 23.09 4.93
N LEU A 175 11.75 23.28 3.81
CA LEU A 175 10.49 22.61 3.54
C LEU A 175 10.68 21.32 2.75
N PHE A 176 9.85 20.31 3.02
CA PHE A 176 9.81 19.05 2.30
C PHE A 176 8.75 19.11 1.21
N THR A 177 9.08 18.62 0.01
CA THR A 177 8.09 18.45 -1.05
C THR A 177 7.13 17.33 -0.65
N THR A 178 5.82 17.55 -0.77
CA THR A 178 4.81 16.57 -0.35
C THR A 178 3.81 16.33 -1.47
N VAL A 179 3.79 15.10 -1.98
CA VAL A 179 2.76 14.62 -2.90
C VAL A 179 1.56 14.19 -2.06
N VAL A 180 0.40 14.79 -2.31
CA VAL A 180 -0.86 14.38 -1.69
C VAL A 180 -1.55 13.43 -2.66
N ALA A 181 -1.78 12.20 -2.25
CA ALA A 181 -2.42 11.16 -3.05
C ALA A 181 -3.68 10.62 -2.36
N ASP A 182 -4.56 10.01 -3.13
CA ASP A 182 -5.68 9.26 -2.56
C ASP A 182 -5.31 7.79 -2.27
N GLU A 183 -6.27 7.03 -1.77
CA GLU A 183 -6.11 5.60 -1.45
C GLU A 183 -5.72 4.72 -2.65
N ALA A 184 -5.95 5.18 -3.88
CA ALA A 184 -5.57 4.48 -5.11
C ALA A 184 -4.19 4.93 -5.65
N GLY A 185 -3.49 5.80 -4.91
CA GLY A 185 -2.19 6.35 -5.32
C GLY A 185 -2.28 7.46 -6.36
N VAL A 186 -3.47 7.97 -6.68
CA VAL A 186 -3.64 9.07 -7.62
C VAL A 186 -3.25 10.37 -6.94
N ALA A 187 -2.30 11.10 -7.53
CA ALA A 187 -1.89 12.41 -7.04
C ALA A 187 -3.06 13.42 -7.12
N LEU A 188 -3.45 13.95 -5.97
CA LEU A 188 -4.45 14.99 -5.80
C LEU A 188 -3.85 16.39 -5.90
N GLY A 189 -2.66 16.58 -5.34
CA GLY A 189 -1.95 17.86 -5.41
C GLY A 189 -0.50 17.75 -4.93
N LEU A 190 0.27 18.80 -5.21
CA LEU A 190 1.62 18.98 -4.68
C LEU A 190 1.61 20.14 -3.69
N VAL A 191 2.16 19.91 -2.51
CA VAL A 191 2.28 20.90 -1.42
C VAL A 191 3.66 20.84 -0.80
N TYR A 192 3.90 21.72 0.17
CA TYR A 192 5.12 21.73 0.95
C TYR A 192 4.78 21.48 2.41
N SER A 193 5.66 20.78 3.10
CA SER A 193 5.54 20.48 4.52
C SER A 193 6.73 21.04 5.27
N SER A 194 6.48 21.66 6.42
CA SER A 194 7.47 21.98 7.44
C SER A 194 7.48 20.87 8.49
N LYS A 195 8.49 20.83 9.35
CA LYS A 195 8.52 19.92 10.51
C LYS A 195 7.25 20.07 11.35
N GLU A 196 6.85 21.31 11.60
CA GLU A 196 5.67 21.67 12.39
C GLU A 196 4.37 21.19 11.73
N SER A 197 4.26 21.31 10.39
CA SER A 197 3.07 20.84 9.70
C SER A 197 2.94 19.32 9.71
N ILE A 198 4.06 18.58 9.66
CA ILE A 198 4.05 17.11 9.73
C ILE A 198 3.58 16.67 11.11
N LEU A 199 4.15 17.23 12.18
CA LEU A 199 3.73 16.94 13.56
C LEU A 199 2.23 17.26 13.76
N ALA A 200 1.78 18.42 13.28
CA ALA A 200 0.37 18.79 13.34
C ALA A 200 -0.55 17.86 12.51
N ALA A 201 -0.08 17.38 11.35
CA ALA A 201 -0.83 16.45 10.51
C ALA A 201 -1.01 15.09 11.20
N VAL A 202 0.07 14.55 11.78
CA VAL A 202 0.04 13.27 12.51
C VAL A 202 -0.82 13.39 13.76
N ALA A 203 -0.63 14.44 14.58
CA ALA A 203 -1.41 14.64 15.80
C ALA A 203 -2.91 14.81 15.55
N SER A 204 -3.30 15.48 14.47
CA SER A 204 -4.71 15.74 14.14
C SER A 204 -5.35 14.68 13.24
N GLY A 205 -4.55 13.82 12.59
CA GLY A 205 -5.03 12.92 11.55
C GLY A 205 -5.60 13.64 10.32
N ARG A 206 -5.13 14.86 10.01
CA ARG A 206 -5.63 15.71 8.91
C ARG A 206 -4.54 16.09 7.93
N GLY A 207 -4.94 16.48 6.72
CA GLY A 207 -4.03 17.14 5.77
C GLY A 207 -3.65 18.53 6.28
N VAL A 208 -2.48 18.63 6.92
CA VAL A 208 -1.88 19.90 7.38
C VAL A 208 -0.56 20.09 6.66
N TYR A 209 -0.39 21.27 6.08
CA TYR A 209 0.73 21.60 5.19
C TYR A 209 1.33 22.96 5.58
N TYR A 210 2.45 23.31 4.95
CA TYR A 210 3.02 24.66 5.03
C TYR A 210 2.70 25.46 3.77
N SER A 211 2.03 26.60 3.95
CA SER A 211 1.73 27.52 2.85
C SER A 211 2.88 28.51 2.69
N ARG A 212 3.64 28.38 1.60
CA ARG A 212 4.75 29.30 1.28
C ARG A 212 4.28 30.74 1.06
N SER A 213 3.09 30.93 0.49
CA SER A 213 2.54 32.27 0.24
C SER A 213 1.99 32.94 1.51
N ARG A 214 1.50 32.15 2.47
CA ARG A 214 0.99 32.65 3.75
C ARG A 214 2.04 32.67 4.85
N GLY A 215 3.18 32.00 4.65
CA GLY A 215 4.26 31.89 5.63
C GLY A 215 3.84 31.13 6.90
N GLY A 216 3.06 30.06 6.78
CA GLY A 216 2.59 29.33 7.95
C GLY A 216 1.75 28.09 7.67
N LEU A 217 1.26 27.48 8.75
CA LEU A 217 0.46 26.27 8.71
C LEU A 217 -0.85 26.46 7.97
N TRP A 218 -1.20 25.49 7.14
CA TRP A 218 -2.42 25.44 6.36
C TRP A 218 -3.09 24.09 6.52
N LYS A 219 -4.21 24.08 7.25
CA LYS A 219 -5.06 22.90 7.39
C LYS A 219 -6.03 22.86 6.21
N LYS A 220 -5.94 21.81 5.38
CA LYS A 220 -6.74 21.71 4.16
C LYS A 220 -8.23 21.63 4.50
N GLY A 221 -9.01 22.47 3.82
CA GLY A 221 -10.47 22.49 3.91
C GLY A 221 -11.05 23.31 5.06
N GLU A 222 -10.25 24.00 5.89
CA GLU A 222 -10.80 24.86 6.96
C GLU A 222 -11.73 25.96 6.42
N SER A 223 -11.40 26.57 5.30
CA SER A 223 -12.22 27.62 4.70
C SER A 223 -13.24 27.10 3.69
N SER A 224 -12.93 26.01 2.97
CA SER A 224 -13.74 25.55 1.85
C SER A 224 -14.61 24.33 2.13
N GLY A 225 -14.47 23.69 3.29
CA GLY A 225 -15.11 22.41 3.61
C GLY A 225 -14.50 21.18 2.90
N ASN A 226 -13.60 21.37 1.92
CA ASN A 226 -12.91 20.28 1.22
C ASN A 226 -11.77 19.71 2.06
N ALA A 227 -12.13 19.06 3.17
CA ALA A 227 -11.22 18.56 4.18
C ALA A 227 -10.56 17.24 3.79
N GLN A 228 -9.47 16.91 4.49
CA GLN A 228 -8.70 15.69 4.30
C GLN A 228 -8.49 14.99 5.62
N LYS A 229 -8.72 13.68 5.64
CA LYS A 229 -8.25 12.79 6.70
C LYS A 229 -6.94 12.15 6.23
N LEU A 230 -5.87 12.31 7.02
CA LEU A 230 -4.61 11.62 6.78
C LEU A 230 -4.78 10.14 7.09
N ILE A 231 -4.41 9.27 6.14
CA ILE A 231 -4.48 7.81 6.27
C ILE A 231 -3.08 7.24 6.48
N GLN A 232 -2.12 7.69 5.67
CA GLN A 232 -0.76 7.18 5.66
C GLN A 232 0.21 8.29 5.27
N LEU A 233 1.41 8.21 5.84
CA LEU A 233 2.53 9.10 5.61
C LEU A 233 3.74 8.25 5.23
N ASP A 234 4.28 8.48 4.04
CA ASP A 234 5.49 7.82 3.54
C ASP A 234 6.59 8.88 3.29
N MET A 235 7.85 8.43 3.37
CA MET A 235 9.01 9.11 2.79
C MET A 235 9.50 8.30 1.58
N ASP A 236 10.19 8.95 0.65
CA ASP A 236 10.85 8.27 -0.47
C ASP A 236 12.22 7.67 -0.09
N CYS A 237 12.94 7.13 -1.07
CA CYS A 237 14.10 6.27 -0.83
C CYS A 237 15.31 6.99 -0.22
N ASP A 238 15.45 8.29 -0.47
CA ASP A 238 16.48 9.20 0.04
C ASP A 238 15.94 10.18 1.09
N SER A 239 14.67 10.01 1.47
CA SER A 239 14.02 10.72 2.58
C SER A 239 13.90 12.23 2.38
N ASP A 240 13.83 12.70 1.12
CA ASP A 240 13.74 14.13 0.81
C ASP A 240 12.36 14.59 0.31
N ALA A 241 11.50 13.63 -0.02
CA ALA A 241 10.10 13.87 -0.35
C ALA A 241 9.15 13.01 0.46
N LEU A 242 7.94 13.54 0.62
CA LEU A 242 6.86 12.91 1.36
C LEU A 242 5.70 12.53 0.45
N ARG A 243 5.01 11.44 0.80
CA ARG A 243 3.69 11.13 0.28
C ARG A 243 2.67 11.08 1.40
N PHE A 244 1.64 11.93 1.28
CA PHE A 244 0.48 11.91 2.15
C PHE A 244 -0.66 11.20 1.42
N THR A 245 -1.02 10.01 1.89
CA THR A 245 -2.23 9.31 1.44
C THR A 245 -3.41 9.80 2.28
N VAL A 246 -4.40 10.39 1.62
CA VAL A 246 -5.54 11.04 2.30
C VAL A 246 -6.88 10.51 1.80
N ASN A 247 -7.87 10.51 2.70
CA ASN A 247 -9.27 10.47 2.29
C ASN A 247 -9.73 11.91 2.06
N GLN A 248 -9.94 12.28 0.79
CA GLN A 248 -10.42 13.60 0.40
C GLN A 248 -11.95 13.67 0.50
N THR A 249 -12.45 14.74 1.13
CA THR A 249 -13.89 15.04 1.21
C THR A 249 -14.23 16.34 0.46
N GLY A 250 -15.51 16.53 0.15
CA GLY A 250 -15.99 17.70 -0.60
C GLY A 250 -15.71 17.59 -2.10
N ALA A 251 -15.64 18.74 -2.78
CA ALA A 251 -15.51 18.80 -4.24
C ALA A 251 -14.14 18.30 -4.77
N GLY A 252 -13.10 18.33 -3.92
CA GLY A 252 -11.77 17.87 -4.30
C GLY A 252 -10.63 18.63 -3.65
N PHE A 253 -9.41 18.30 -4.06
CA PHE A 253 -8.22 18.99 -3.60
C PHE A 253 -8.16 20.43 -4.12
N CYS A 254 -8.46 20.61 -5.42
CA CYS A 254 -8.24 21.86 -6.12
C CYS A 254 -9.25 22.94 -5.73
N HIS A 255 -8.80 24.19 -5.76
CA HIS A 255 -9.67 25.36 -5.54
C HIS A 255 -10.64 25.61 -6.71
N LEU A 256 -10.42 24.97 -7.86
CA LEU A 256 -11.32 24.98 -9.02
C LEU A 256 -12.45 23.95 -8.91
N ASN A 257 -12.67 23.37 -7.72
CA ASN A 257 -13.66 22.31 -7.47
C ASN A 257 -13.46 21.06 -8.34
N THR A 258 -12.20 20.76 -8.68
CA THR A 258 -11.78 19.50 -9.27
C THR A 258 -11.14 18.60 -8.23
N ARG A 259 -11.26 17.28 -8.41
CA ARG A 259 -10.67 16.29 -7.50
C ARG A 259 -9.16 16.47 -7.35
N THR A 260 -8.45 16.68 -8.45
CA THR A 260 -7.00 16.88 -8.49
C THR A 260 -6.63 18.28 -9.02
N CYS A 261 -5.41 18.73 -8.76
CA CYS A 261 -4.83 19.93 -9.37
C CYS A 261 -4.56 19.78 -10.87
N TRP A 262 -4.56 18.55 -11.41
CA TRP A 262 -4.22 18.26 -12.79
C TRP A 262 -5.45 18.04 -13.70
N GLY A 263 -6.61 18.48 -13.25
CA GLY A 263 -7.85 18.48 -14.03
C GLY A 263 -8.81 17.35 -13.64
N HIS A 264 -9.57 16.89 -14.63
CA HIS A 264 -10.60 15.88 -14.44
C HIS A 264 -10.03 14.46 -14.51
N ASP A 265 -10.66 13.54 -13.79
CA ASP A 265 -10.32 12.14 -13.88
C ASP A 265 -10.58 11.59 -15.30
N GLY A 266 -9.83 10.55 -15.66
CA GLY A 266 -10.03 9.76 -16.87
C GLY A 266 -10.36 8.29 -16.57
N GLY A 267 -10.63 7.51 -17.61
CA GLY A 267 -10.78 6.05 -17.53
C GLY A 267 -11.84 5.56 -16.53
N LEU A 268 -11.54 4.48 -15.81
CA LEU A 268 -12.48 3.84 -14.86
C LEU A 268 -12.88 4.76 -13.69
N ARG A 269 -12.01 5.70 -13.29
CA ARG A 269 -12.31 6.68 -12.24
C ARG A 269 -13.32 7.72 -12.70
N ALA A 270 -13.15 8.26 -13.91
CA ALA A 270 -14.14 9.15 -14.52
C ALA A 270 -15.49 8.44 -14.67
N LEU A 271 -15.46 7.17 -15.10
CA LEU A 271 -16.63 6.32 -15.23
C LEU A 271 -17.33 6.13 -13.88
N GLU A 272 -16.61 5.81 -12.80
CA GLU A 272 -17.17 5.70 -11.44
C GLU A 272 -17.91 6.98 -11.02
N GLY A 273 -17.27 8.14 -11.19
CA GLY A 273 -17.87 9.44 -10.84
C GLY A 273 -19.13 9.73 -11.66
N MET A 274 -19.09 9.49 -12.96
CA MET A 274 -20.23 9.65 -13.86
C MET A 274 -21.39 8.72 -13.48
N LEU A 275 -21.12 7.44 -13.21
CA LEU A 275 -22.13 6.46 -12.83
C LEU A 275 -22.76 6.79 -11.47
N THR A 276 -21.96 7.28 -10.52
CA THR A 276 -22.43 7.71 -9.20
C THR A 276 -23.39 8.90 -9.34
N SER A 277 -23.00 9.92 -10.11
CA SER A 277 -23.88 11.06 -10.42
C SER A 277 -25.17 10.63 -11.13
N ARG A 278 -25.07 9.73 -12.13
CA ARG A 278 -26.25 9.21 -12.85
C ARG A 278 -27.17 8.37 -11.97
N ARG A 279 -26.65 7.63 -10.99
CA ARG A 279 -27.49 6.87 -10.07
C ARG A 279 -28.50 7.77 -9.35
N GLU A 280 -28.07 8.98 -8.98
CA GLU A 280 -28.88 9.96 -8.24
C GLU A 280 -29.71 10.86 -9.17
N GLN A 281 -29.15 11.26 -10.31
CA GLN A 281 -29.67 12.38 -11.11
C GLN A 281 -30.17 11.98 -12.50
N ALA A 282 -30.04 10.71 -12.92
CA ALA A 282 -30.36 10.36 -14.29
C ALA A 282 -31.86 10.52 -14.61
N PRO A 283 -32.20 11.12 -15.76
CA PRO A 283 -33.59 11.21 -16.22
C PRO A 283 -34.24 9.83 -16.32
N ALA A 284 -35.53 9.77 -15.99
CA ALA A 284 -36.34 8.59 -16.18
C ALA A 284 -36.25 8.12 -17.65
N GLY A 285 -35.94 6.85 -17.86
CA GLY A 285 -35.82 6.24 -19.19
C GLY A 285 -34.43 6.31 -19.85
N SER A 286 -33.45 7.01 -19.27
CA SER A 286 -32.07 6.95 -19.79
C SER A 286 -31.49 5.53 -19.69
N TYR A 287 -30.61 5.15 -20.63
CA TYR A 287 -30.06 3.79 -20.69
C TYR A 287 -29.35 3.39 -19.39
N THR A 288 -28.51 4.27 -18.85
CA THR A 288 -27.83 4.02 -17.56
C THR A 288 -28.83 3.88 -16.40
N LYS A 289 -29.94 4.63 -16.40
CA LYS A 289 -30.97 4.50 -15.36
C LYS A 289 -31.69 3.15 -15.45
N ARG A 290 -32.02 2.71 -16.66
CA ARG A 290 -32.58 1.36 -16.90
C ARG A 290 -31.66 0.25 -16.38
N LEU A 291 -30.34 0.38 -16.57
CA LEU A 291 -29.38 -0.60 -16.05
C LEU A 291 -29.34 -0.64 -14.52
N PHE A 292 -29.63 0.47 -13.84
CA PHE A 292 -29.75 0.50 -12.38
C PHE A 292 -31.08 -0.06 -11.87
N ASP A 293 -32.16 0.17 -12.61
CA ASP A 293 -33.52 -0.19 -12.19
C ASP A 293 -33.92 -1.63 -12.62
N ASP A 294 -33.25 -2.21 -13.62
CA ASP A 294 -33.49 -3.56 -14.15
C ASP A 294 -32.25 -4.47 -13.97
N PRO A 295 -32.21 -5.28 -12.89
CA PRO A 295 -31.11 -6.21 -12.64
C PRO A 295 -30.97 -7.33 -13.69
N GLU A 296 -32.05 -7.69 -14.37
CA GLU A 296 -32.03 -8.75 -15.38
C GLU A 296 -31.38 -8.24 -16.67
N LEU A 297 -31.73 -7.03 -17.10
CA LEU A 297 -31.06 -6.34 -18.20
C LEU A 297 -29.54 -6.23 -17.97
N LEU A 298 -29.14 -5.76 -16.79
CA LEU A 298 -27.72 -5.63 -16.45
C LEU A 298 -27.01 -6.99 -16.44
N ARG A 299 -27.65 -8.04 -15.90
CA ARG A 299 -27.10 -9.40 -15.91
C ARG A 299 -26.93 -9.92 -17.34
N ASN A 300 -27.92 -9.73 -18.20
CA ASN A 300 -27.87 -10.19 -19.59
C ASN A 300 -26.75 -9.49 -20.35
N LYS A 301 -26.64 -8.16 -20.21
CA LYS A 301 -25.54 -7.39 -20.80
C LYS A 301 -24.17 -7.86 -20.33
N LEU A 302 -23.98 -8.04 -19.02
CA LEU A 302 -22.72 -8.59 -18.50
C LEU A 302 -22.32 -9.95 -19.08
N VAL A 303 -23.29 -10.82 -19.39
CA VAL A 303 -23.01 -12.12 -20.00
C VAL A 303 -22.71 -11.99 -21.48
N GLU A 304 -23.44 -11.14 -22.18
CA GLU A 304 -23.26 -10.80 -23.60
C GLU A 304 -21.86 -10.23 -23.85
N GLU A 305 -21.48 -9.13 -23.20
CA GLU A 305 -20.18 -8.49 -23.42
C GLU A 305 -19.01 -9.41 -23.01
N ALA A 306 -19.19 -10.23 -21.97
CA ALA A 306 -18.15 -11.19 -21.56
C ALA A 306 -17.96 -12.31 -22.59
N GLN A 307 -19.01 -12.66 -23.32
CA GLN A 307 -18.94 -13.60 -24.42
C GLN A 307 -18.29 -12.94 -25.65
N GLU A 308 -18.69 -11.72 -25.99
CA GLU A 308 -18.13 -10.97 -27.12
C GLU A 308 -16.62 -10.70 -26.92
N LEU A 309 -16.21 -10.34 -25.71
CA LEU A 309 -14.79 -10.26 -25.33
C LEU A 309 -14.03 -11.58 -25.52
N ALA A 310 -14.67 -12.72 -25.27
CA ALA A 310 -14.05 -14.03 -25.44
C ALA A 310 -13.95 -14.45 -26.91
N GLU A 311 -14.79 -13.89 -27.78
CA GLU A 311 -14.86 -14.17 -29.22
C GLU A 311 -14.05 -13.15 -30.06
N ALA A 312 -13.73 -11.99 -29.50
CA ALA A 312 -12.99 -10.93 -30.18
C ALA A 312 -11.55 -11.37 -30.56
N GLU A 313 -11.16 -11.12 -31.81
CA GLU A 313 -9.86 -11.53 -32.36
C GLU A 313 -8.92 -10.35 -32.60
N SER A 314 -9.45 -9.19 -33.01
CA SER A 314 -8.64 -8.02 -33.30
C SER A 314 -8.39 -7.19 -32.04
N VAL A 315 -7.24 -6.50 -31.97
CA VAL A 315 -6.91 -5.63 -30.82
C VAL A 315 -7.97 -4.54 -30.58
N PRO A 316 -8.51 -3.86 -31.61
CA PRO A 316 -9.62 -2.91 -31.43
C PRO A 316 -10.87 -3.55 -30.84
N ASP A 317 -11.28 -4.73 -31.34
CA ASP A 317 -12.48 -5.41 -30.85
C ASP A 317 -12.28 -5.87 -29.40
N VAL A 318 -11.15 -6.52 -29.09
CA VAL A 318 -10.81 -6.92 -27.71
C VAL A 318 -10.83 -5.74 -26.75
N ALA A 319 -10.30 -4.58 -27.17
CA ALA A 319 -10.33 -3.38 -26.35
C ALA A 319 -11.74 -2.81 -26.16
N GLY A 320 -12.56 -2.82 -27.22
CA GLY A 320 -13.97 -2.40 -27.17
C GLY A 320 -14.79 -3.27 -26.22
N GLU A 321 -14.76 -4.59 -26.44
CA GLU A 321 -15.52 -5.54 -25.61
C GLU A 321 -15.03 -5.55 -24.16
N ALA A 322 -13.73 -5.39 -23.93
CA ALA A 322 -13.20 -5.27 -22.57
C ALA A 322 -13.70 -3.99 -21.89
N ALA A 323 -13.79 -2.88 -22.62
CA ALA A 323 -14.33 -1.63 -22.10
C ALA A 323 -15.82 -1.78 -21.74
N ASP A 324 -16.62 -2.49 -22.55
CA ASP A 324 -18.03 -2.73 -22.27
C ASP A 324 -18.23 -3.66 -21.06
N VAL A 325 -17.45 -4.74 -20.94
CA VAL A 325 -17.42 -5.57 -19.73
C VAL A 325 -17.10 -4.72 -18.49
N MET A 326 -16.08 -3.87 -18.56
CA MET A 326 -15.72 -2.97 -17.47
C MET A 326 -16.83 -1.97 -17.16
N TYR A 327 -17.51 -1.44 -18.17
CA TYR A 327 -18.64 -0.52 -18.02
C TYR A 327 -19.76 -1.17 -17.20
N PHE A 328 -20.28 -2.31 -17.63
CA PHE A 328 -21.38 -2.96 -16.92
C PHE A 328 -20.94 -3.50 -15.56
N ALA A 329 -19.69 -3.93 -15.41
CA ALA A 329 -19.14 -4.31 -14.10
C ALA A 329 -19.13 -3.12 -13.14
N MET A 330 -18.75 -1.93 -13.61
CA MET A 330 -18.78 -0.70 -12.81
C MET A 330 -20.21 -0.26 -12.49
N VAL A 331 -21.16 -0.38 -13.41
CA VAL A 331 -22.59 -0.15 -13.12
C VAL A 331 -23.05 -1.07 -11.98
N ARG A 332 -22.71 -2.36 -12.05
CA ARG A 332 -23.04 -3.33 -11.01
C ARG A 332 -22.39 -3.00 -9.66
N CYS A 333 -21.15 -2.52 -9.67
CA CYS A 333 -20.43 -2.10 -8.47
C CYS A 333 -21.12 -0.90 -7.82
N VAL A 334 -21.37 0.16 -8.59
CA VAL A 334 -22.04 1.37 -8.12
C VAL A 334 -23.44 1.05 -7.59
N ALA A 335 -24.20 0.18 -8.26
CA ALA A 335 -25.51 -0.28 -7.79
C ALA A 335 -25.43 -0.96 -6.40
N ALA A 336 -24.37 -1.72 -6.14
CA ALA A 336 -24.11 -2.37 -4.85
C ALA A 336 -23.49 -1.44 -3.79
N GLY A 337 -23.10 -0.21 -4.15
CA GLY A 337 -22.30 0.65 -3.27
C GLY A 337 -20.83 0.22 -3.16
N CYS A 338 -20.33 -0.57 -4.11
CA CYS A 338 -18.93 -0.96 -4.23
C CYS A 338 -18.17 0.07 -5.06
N LYS A 339 -17.04 0.57 -4.54
CA LYS A 339 -16.16 1.52 -5.24
C LYS A 339 -15.10 0.80 -6.06
N LEU A 340 -14.52 1.48 -7.05
CA LEU A 340 -13.37 0.99 -7.81
C LEU A 340 -12.18 0.66 -6.89
N SER A 341 -11.98 1.46 -5.84
CA SER A 341 -10.96 1.18 -4.81
C SER A 341 -11.18 -0.13 -4.08
N ASP A 342 -12.44 -0.59 -3.93
CA ASP A 342 -12.74 -1.86 -3.29
C ASP A 342 -12.38 -3.03 -4.22
N VAL A 343 -12.58 -2.86 -5.54
CA VAL A 343 -12.18 -3.83 -6.57
C VAL A 343 -10.65 -3.95 -6.62
N GLU A 344 -9.94 -2.82 -6.66
CA GLU A 344 -8.46 -2.77 -6.62
C GLU A 344 -7.92 -3.46 -5.37
N LYS A 345 -8.43 -3.13 -4.18
CA LYS A 345 -8.07 -3.81 -2.91
C LYS A 345 -8.27 -5.33 -2.98
N MET A 346 -9.29 -5.82 -3.69
CA MET A 346 -9.49 -7.26 -3.88
C MET A 346 -8.49 -7.87 -4.86
N LEU A 347 -8.06 -7.15 -5.90
CA LEU A 347 -7.02 -7.58 -6.83
C LEU A 347 -5.67 -7.68 -6.12
N ASP A 348 -5.29 -6.66 -5.35
CA ASP A 348 -4.04 -6.64 -4.57
C ASP A 348 -3.98 -7.82 -3.59
N ARG A 349 -5.08 -8.06 -2.87
CA ARG A 349 -5.19 -9.22 -1.95
C ARG A 349 -5.00 -10.57 -2.66
N ARG A 350 -5.41 -10.68 -3.94
CA ARG A 350 -5.23 -11.90 -4.72
C ARG A 350 -3.79 -12.05 -5.19
N ALA A 351 -3.13 -10.96 -5.56
CA ALA A 351 -1.73 -10.96 -5.96
C ALA A 351 -0.81 -11.44 -4.82
N LEU A 352 -1.13 -11.09 -3.56
CA LEU A 352 -0.37 -11.50 -2.38
C LEU A 352 -0.46 -13.00 -2.01
N LYS A 353 -1.37 -13.78 -2.63
CA LYS A 353 -1.50 -15.23 -2.36
C LYS A 353 -0.69 -16.07 -3.35
N VAL A 354 0.54 -16.43 -2.97
CA VAL A 354 1.43 -17.35 -3.73
C VAL A 354 0.93 -18.81 -3.76
N LYS A 355 -0.20 -19.16 -3.12
CA LYS A 355 -0.98 -20.34 -3.52
C LYS A 355 -2.03 -19.91 -4.55
N ARG A 356 -1.64 -19.94 -5.83
CA ARG A 356 -2.57 -19.88 -6.96
C ARG A 356 -3.68 -20.90 -6.69
N ARG A 357 -4.95 -20.46 -6.65
CA ARG A 357 -6.03 -21.43 -6.91
C ARG A 357 -5.72 -22.04 -8.27
N PRO A 358 -5.79 -23.36 -8.46
CA PRO A 358 -5.75 -23.90 -9.81
C PRO A 358 -6.85 -23.16 -10.57
N GLY A 359 -6.47 -22.43 -11.62
CA GLY A 359 -7.35 -21.57 -12.41
C GLY A 359 -8.38 -22.36 -13.21
N ASN A 360 -8.86 -23.47 -12.67
CA ASN A 360 -9.88 -24.31 -13.23
C ASN A 360 -11.17 -23.50 -13.20
N SER A 361 -11.58 -23.04 -14.37
CA SER A 361 -12.94 -22.60 -14.64
C SER A 361 -13.91 -23.62 -14.04
N LYS A 362 -14.90 -23.14 -13.29
CA LYS A 362 -15.90 -24.04 -12.70
C LYS A 362 -16.62 -24.75 -13.85
N ALA A 363 -16.49 -26.08 -13.96
CA ALA A 363 -16.98 -26.86 -15.10
C ALA A 363 -18.46 -26.59 -15.46
N TYR A 364 -19.29 -26.25 -14.47
CA TYR A 364 -20.70 -25.88 -14.69
C TYR A 364 -20.90 -24.58 -15.48
N ARG A 365 -19.93 -23.66 -15.48
CA ARG A 365 -20.02 -22.40 -16.24
C ARG A 365 -19.59 -22.57 -17.69
N ILE A 366 -18.63 -23.46 -17.97
CA ILE A 366 -18.26 -23.83 -19.34
C ILE A 366 -19.44 -24.56 -20.01
N SER A 367 -20.10 -25.48 -19.32
CA SER A 367 -21.25 -26.19 -19.90
C SER A 367 -22.44 -25.26 -20.17
N ALA A 368 -22.65 -24.24 -19.33
CA ALA A 368 -23.65 -23.20 -19.57
C ALA A 368 -23.28 -22.28 -20.75
N ALA A 369 -22.03 -21.81 -20.82
CA ALA A 369 -21.53 -20.99 -21.93
C ALA A 369 -21.56 -21.74 -23.27
N ASN A 370 -21.14 -23.02 -23.29
CA ASN A 370 -21.18 -23.85 -24.49
C ASN A 370 -22.61 -24.14 -24.97
N LYS A 371 -23.59 -24.25 -24.05
CA LYS A 371 -25.01 -24.34 -24.43
C LYS A 371 -25.49 -23.06 -25.12
N ILE A 372 -25.09 -21.89 -24.63
CA ILE A 372 -25.44 -20.60 -25.23
C ILE A 372 -24.83 -20.49 -26.64
N LEU A 373 -23.55 -20.86 -26.79
CA LEU A 373 -22.84 -20.90 -28.09
C LEU A 373 -23.50 -21.84 -29.10
N GLN A 374 -23.90 -23.05 -28.68
CA GLN A 374 -24.59 -24.01 -29.55
C GLN A 374 -25.98 -23.54 -29.98
N THR A 375 -26.68 -22.79 -29.12
CA THR A 375 -28.02 -22.27 -29.43
C THR A 375 -27.95 -21.14 -30.47
N LYS A 376 -26.92 -20.28 -30.42
CA LYS A 376 -26.65 -19.23 -31.43
C LYS A 376 -26.30 -19.83 -32.80
N ASN A 377 -25.47 -20.89 -32.84
CA ASN A 377 -25.14 -21.59 -34.08
C ASN A 377 -26.35 -22.32 -34.71
N MET A 378 -27.30 -22.81 -33.90
CA MET A 378 -28.56 -23.37 -34.41
C MET A 378 -29.51 -22.29 -34.96
N GLN A 379 -29.54 -21.09 -34.36
CA GLN A 379 -30.36 -19.98 -34.86
C GLN A 379 -29.78 -19.33 -36.14
N SER A 380 -28.46 -19.25 -36.28
CA SER A 380 -27.81 -18.78 -37.53
C SER A 380 -27.94 -19.79 -38.69
N SER A 381 -27.93 -21.09 -38.39
CA SER A 381 -28.15 -22.15 -39.39
C SER A 381 -29.63 -22.31 -39.78
N GLN A 382 -30.59 -22.07 -38.88
CA GLN A 382 -32.01 -22.06 -39.22
C GLN A 382 -32.45 -20.82 -40.00
N SER A 383 -31.86 -19.64 -39.74
CA SER A 383 -32.13 -18.42 -40.51
C SER A 383 -31.54 -18.46 -41.93
N SER A 384 -30.42 -19.17 -42.13
CA SER A 384 -29.84 -19.41 -43.46
C SER A 384 -30.56 -20.54 -44.25
N ALA A 385 -31.13 -21.54 -43.57
CA ALA A 385 -31.95 -22.56 -44.23
C ALA A 385 -33.35 -22.04 -44.65
N ALA A 386 -33.92 -21.11 -43.89
CA ALA A 386 -35.22 -20.49 -44.21
C ALA A 386 -35.15 -19.50 -45.38
N SER A 387 -33.99 -18.89 -45.65
CA SER A 387 -33.78 -18.02 -46.81
C SER A 387 -33.52 -18.79 -48.11
N LEU A 388 -32.94 -19.99 -48.03
CA LEU A 388 -32.72 -20.89 -49.18
C LEU A 388 -33.99 -21.60 -49.68
N SER A 389 -34.96 -21.87 -48.81
CA SER A 389 -36.25 -22.49 -49.19
C SER A 389 -37.24 -21.50 -49.81
N ALA A 390 -37.12 -20.20 -49.52
CA ALA A 390 -37.95 -19.15 -50.12
C ALA A 390 -37.55 -18.83 -51.57
N SER A 391 -36.31 -19.10 -51.99
CA SER A 391 -35.81 -18.85 -53.35
C SER A 391 -36.08 -19.97 -54.35
N GLN A 392 -36.61 -21.13 -53.94
CA GLN A 392 -36.88 -22.27 -54.83
C GLN A 392 -38.36 -22.44 -55.22
N VAL A 393 -39.27 -21.56 -54.76
CA VAL A 393 -40.70 -21.65 -55.07
C VAL A 393 -41.13 -20.64 -56.16
N SER A 394 -40.23 -19.78 -56.65
CA SER A 394 -40.56 -18.77 -57.66
C SER A 394 -40.27 -19.14 -59.12
N ASP A 395 -39.73 -20.35 -59.40
CA ASP A 395 -39.31 -20.76 -60.76
C ASP A 395 -40.13 -21.92 -61.36
N GLN A 396 -41.37 -22.12 -60.91
CA GLN A 396 -42.34 -22.99 -61.61
C GLN A 396 -43.74 -22.36 -61.63
N ASN A 397 -43.98 -21.51 -62.63
CA ASN A 397 -45.28 -21.35 -63.28
C ASN A 397 -45.13 -20.64 -64.64
#